data_AF-A0A2E1ZK73-F1
#
_entry.id   AF-A0A2E1ZK73-F1
#
_cell.length_a   1.000
_cell.length_b   1.000
_cell.length_c   1.000
_cell.angle_alpha   90.00
_cell.angle_beta   90.00
_cell.angle_gamma   90.00
#
_symmetry.space_group_name_H-M   'P 1'
#
loop_
_entity.id
_entity.type
_entity.pdbx_description
1 polymer ?
#
loop_
_entity_poly.entity_id
_entity_poly.type
_entity_poly.pdbx_seq_one_letter_code
_entity_poly.pdbx_strand_id
1 'polypeptide(L)'
;MMKKVSLDTWIQLIGIIGIIASLLFVGLEMRQSQKIALAAQQQERASLVTEIIGTFAEANPAISFLDFLNDTLDLSNQNNRAVAETYMYRMWMVYENDYLQYELGLMDEDIWIAKLASMRNIYSRCKYREITERALSFSSADLLILVDDTNISPCE
;
A
#
# COMPACT_ATOMS: atom_id res chain seq x y z
N MET A 1 -1.10 -17.64 67.11
CA MET A 1 -2.23 -18.39 66.50
C MET A 1 -2.31 -17.98 65.04
N MET A 2 -1.92 -18.84 64.09
CA MET A 2 -2.01 -18.50 62.65
C MET A 2 -3.42 -18.76 62.14
N LYS A 3 -4.00 -17.76 61.49
CA LYS A 3 -5.29 -17.86 60.80
C LYS A 3 -5.09 -18.76 59.56
N LYS A 4 -5.67 -19.97 59.55
CA LYS A 4 -5.65 -20.83 58.36
C LYS A 4 -6.51 -20.17 57.29
N VAL A 5 -5.91 -19.88 56.14
CA VAL A 5 -6.63 -19.39 54.95
C VAL A 5 -7.58 -20.51 54.50
N SER A 6 -8.85 -20.18 54.21
CA SER A 6 -9.84 -21.19 53.81
C SER A 6 -9.55 -21.70 52.39
N LEU A 7 -9.99 -22.93 52.13
CA LEU A 7 -9.85 -23.57 50.82
C LEU A 7 -10.58 -22.77 49.72
N ASP A 8 -11.71 -22.15 50.07
CA ASP A 8 -12.46 -21.27 49.17
C ASP A 8 -11.66 -20.04 48.73
N THR A 9 -10.87 -19.43 49.63
CA THR A 9 -10.00 -18.31 49.27
C THR A 9 -8.90 -18.73 48.28
N TRP A 10 -8.39 -19.96 48.40
CA TRP A 10 -7.42 -20.51 47.44
C TRP A 10 -8.05 -20.77 46.08
N ILE A 11 -9.24 -21.35 46.03
CA ILE A 11 -9.97 -21.58 44.77
C ILE A 11 -10.25 -20.25 44.08
N GLN A 12 -10.72 -19.24 44.82
CA GLN A 12 -11.02 -17.92 44.27
C GLN A 12 -9.76 -17.24 43.71
N LEU A 13 -8.63 -17.33 44.42
CA LEU A 13 -7.35 -16.80 43.95
C LEU A 13 -6.91 -17.47 42.64
N ILE A 14 -6.98 -18.80 42.56
CA ILE A 14 -6.64 -19.55 41.34
C ILE A 14 -7.59 -19.17 40.19
N GLY A 15 -8.88 -18.98 40.46
CA GLY A 15 -9.85 -18.54 39.46
C GLY A 15 -9.50 -17.18 38.86
N ILE A 16 -9.17 -16.20 39.70
CA ILE A 16 -8.75 -14.86 39.23
C ILE A 16 -7.44 -14.93 38.46
N ILE A 17 -6.46 -15.71 38.93
CA ILE A 17 -5.20 -15.93 38.21
C ILE A 17 -5.46 -16.58 36.84
N GLY A 18 -6.39 -17.55 36.77
CA GLY A 18 -6.79 -18.20 35.52
C GLY A 18 -7.39 -17.21 34.51
N ILE A 19 -8.25 -16.29 34.96
CA ILE A 19 -8.82 -15.24 34.11
C ILE A 19 -7.72 -14.27 33.64
N ILE A 20 -6.81 -13.86 34.52
CA ILE A 20 -5.71 -12.97 34.13
C ILE A 20 -4.80 -13.67 33.10
N ALA A 21 -4.45 -14.93 33.34
CA ALA A 21 -3.61 -15.71 32.43
C ALA A 21 -4.28 -15.90 31.06
N SER A 22 -5.59 -16.15 31.00
CA SER A 22 -6.32 -16.27 29.73
C SER A 22 -6.37 -14.94 28.97
N LEU A 23 -6.61 -13.82 29.67
CA LEU A 23 -6.60 -12.49 29.05
C LEU A 23 -5.22 -12.12 28.49
N LEU A 24 -4.14 -12.44 29.21
CA LEU A 24 -2.78 -12.24 28.73
C LEU A 24 -2.49 -13.07 27.48
N PHE A 25 -2.90 -14.34 27.48
CA PHE A 25 -2.75 -15.22 26.33
C PHE A 25 -3.48 -14.67 25.09
N VAL A 26 -4.74 -14.25 25.25
CA VAL A 26 -5.52 -13.65 24.15
C VAL A 26 -4.86 -12.35 23.64
N GLY A 27 -4.35 -11.51 24.54
CA GLY A 27 -3.64 -10.29 24.15
C GLY A 27 -2.37 -10.57 23.33
N LEU A 28 -1.62 -11.62 23.68
CA LEU A 28 -0.45 -12.05 22.92
C LEU A 28 -0.83 -12.63 21.56
N GLU A 29 -1.88 -13.45 21.50
CA GLU A 29 -2.39 -14.04 20.25
C GLU A 29 -2.89 -12.97 19.28
N MET A 30 -3.64 -11.98 19.76
CA MET A 30 -4.10 -10.84 18.95
C MET A 30 -2.93 -10.03 18.38
N ARG A 31 -1.89 -9.78 19.17
CA ARG A 31 -0.68 -9.08 18.69
C ARG A 31 0.06 -9.89 17.64
N GLN A 32 0.15 -11.21 17.80
CA GLN A 32 0.77 -12.09 16.81
C GLN A 32 -0.05 -12.13 15.52
N SER A 33 -1.37 -12.28 15.64
CA SER A 33 -2.32 -12.27 14.52
C SER A 33 -2.22 -10.97 13.71
N GLN A 34 -2.18 -9.81 14.38
CA GLN A 34 -1.99 -8.51 13.74
C GLN A 34 -0.67 -8.44 12.96
N LYS A 35 0.44 -8.93 13.53
CA LYS A 35 1.74 -8.96 12.84
C LYS A 35 1.70 -9.85 11.59
N ILE A 36 1.05 -11.00 11.66
CA ILE A 36 0.89 -11.91 10.52
C ILE A 36 0.04 -11.25 9.43
N ALA A 37 -1.07 -10.62 9.82
CA ALA A 37 -1.95 -9.91 8.89
C ALA A 37 -1.22 -8.78 8.16
N LEU A 38 -0.44 -7.96 8.87
CA LEU A 38 0.37 -6.90 8.27
C LEU A 38 1.43 -7.47 7.30
N ALA A 39 2.11 -8.55 7.69
CA ALA A 39 3.09 -9.19 6.81
C ALA A 39 2.44 -9.78 5.55
N ALA A 40 1.28 -10.42 5.68
CA ALA A 40 0.52 -10.95 4.55
C ALA A 40 0.06 -9.83 3.61
N GLN A 41 -0.43 -8.71 4.15
CA GLN A 41 -0.79 -7.53 3.36
C GLN A 41 0.41 -6.96 2.59
N GLN A 42 1.59 -6.88 3.21
CA GLN A 42 2.82 -6.45 2.53
C GLN A 42 3.24 -7.42 1.43
N GLN A 43 3.11 -8.73 1.64
CA GLN A 43 3.41 -9.75 0.64
C GLN A 43 2.45 -9.68 -0.56
N GLU A 44 1.14 -9.58 -0.31
CA GLU A 44 0.12 -9.44 -1.34
C GLU A 44 0.38 -8.20 -2.19
N ARG A 45 0.69 -7.09 -1.52
CA ARG A 45 1.04 -5.85 -2.20
C ARG A 45 2.31 -5.96 -3.05
N ALA A 46 3.37 -6.58 -2.54
CA ALA A 46 4.59 -6.82 -3.32
C ALA A 46 4.33 -7.71 -4.54
N SER A 47 3.45 -8.71 -4.39
CA SER A 47 2.99 -9.55 -5.49
C SER A 47 2.25 -8.73 -6.55
N LEU A 48 1.30 -7.87 -6.15
CA LEU A 48 0.56 -7.00 -7.07
C LEU A 48 1.48 -6.07 -7.86
N VAL A 49 2.46 -5.44 -7.21
CA VAL A 49 3.43 -4.56 -7.90
C VAL A 49 4.28 -5.38 -8.89
N THR A 50 4.71 -6.57 -8.50
CA THR A 50 5.49 -7.47 -9.38
C THR A 50 4.66 -7.90 -10.60
N GLU A 51 3.39 -8.23 -10.40
CA GLU A 51 2.45 -8.58 -11.48
C GLU A 51 2.22 -7.40 -12.42
N ILE A 52 2.03 -6.19 -11.88
CA ILE A 52 1.89 -4.96 -12.66
C ILE A 52 3.12 -4.74 -13.54
N ILE A 53 4.34 -4.91 -13.00
CA ILE A 53 5.58 -4.81 -13.77
C ILE A 53 5.69 -5.97 -14.79
N GLY A 54 5.23 -7.16 -14.43
CA GLY A 54 5.21 -8.35 -15.27
C GLY A 54 4.46 -8.17 -16.60
N THR A 55 3.45 -7.27 -16.64
CA THR A 55 2.70 -6.94 -17.86
C THR A 55 3.59 -6.51 -19.04
N PHE A 56 4.75 -5.92 -18.77
CA PHE A 56 5.72 -5.56 -19.81
C PHE A 56 6.41 -6.78 -20.43
N ALA A 57 6.76 -7.77 -19.60
CA ALA A 57 7.40 -9.00 -20.04
C ALA A 57 6.41 -9.96 -20.74
N GLU A 58 5.13 -9.88 -20.38
CA GLU A 58 4.04 -10.69 -20.97
C GLU A 58 3.56 -10.17 -22.32
N ALA A 59 3.93 -8.94 -22.70
CA ALA A 59 3.63 -8.38 -24.01
C ALA A 59 4.26 -9.20 -25.16
N ASN A 60 3.69 -9.12 -26.37
CA ASN A 60 4.23 -9.81 -27.55
C ASN A 60 4.47 -8.84 -28.73
N PRO A 61 5.74 -8.51 -29.05
CA PRO A 61 6.96 -8.92 -28.35
C PRO A 61 7.07 -8.31 -26.95
N ALA A 62 7.90 -8.91 -26.10
CA ALA A 62 8.14 -8.42 -24.75
C ALA A 62 8.70 -7.00 -24.79
N ILE A 63 8.24 -6.16 -23.87
CA ILE A 63 8.64 -4.75 -23.75
C ILE A 63 9.63 -4.62 -22.59
N SER A 64 10.72 -3.91 -22.82
CA SER A 64 11.69 -3.58 -21.76
C SER A 64 11.06 -2.61 -20.77
N PHE A 65 10.90 -3.03 -19.52
CA PHE A 65 10.47 -2.13 -18.44
C PHE A 65 11.49 -1.00 -18.21
N LEU A 66 12.77 -1.26 -18.48
CA LEU A 66 13.82 -0.24 -18.39
C LEU A 66 13.61 0.88 -19.42
N ASP A 67 13.12 0.56 -20.62
CA ASP A 67 12.84 1.57 -21.66
C ASP A 67 11.66 2.46 -21.24
N PHE A 68 10.69 1.90 -20.52
CA PHE A 68 9.62 2.66 -19.88
C PHE A 68 10.13 3.55 -18.75
N LEU A 69 11.01 3.04 -17.86
CA LEU A 69 11.59 3.82 -16.77
C LEU A 69 12.46 4.98 -17.29
N ASN A 70 13.25 4.73 -18.32
CA ASN A 70 14.13 5.70 -18.98
C ASN A 70 13.39 6.63 -19.94
N ASP A 71 12.07 6.48 -20.07
CA ASP A 71 11.23 7.33 -20.91
C ASP A 71 11.52 7.23 -22.42
N THR A 72 12.16 6.13 -22.85
CA THR A 72 12.56 5.84 -24.25
C THR A 72 11.59 4.92 -24.99
N LEU A 73 10.51 4.48 -24.33
CA LEU A 73 9.51 3.61 -24.94
C LEU A 73 8.76 4.32 -26.08
N ASP A 74 8.75 3.71 -27.27
CA ASP A 74 8.01 4.22 -28.43
C ASP A 74 6.49 4.04 -28.24
N LEU A 75 5.80 5.13 -27.90
CA LEU A 75 4.34 5.18 -27.71
C LEU A 75 3.57 5.35 -29.04
N SER A 76 4.24 5.53 -30.18
CA SER A 76 3.57 5.47 -31.48
C SER A 76 3.15 4.04 -31.84
N ASN A 77 3.86 3.06 -31.28
CA ASN A 77 3.47 1.66 -31.31
C ASN A 77 2.27 1.42 -30.39
N GLN A 78 1.16 0.93 -30.97
CA GLN A 78 -0.09 0.69 -30.26
C GLN A 78 0.06 -0.29 -29.08
N ASN A 79 0.88 -1.33 -29.22
CA ASN A 79 1.09 -2.34 -28.17
C ASN A 79 1.84 -1.74 -26.98
N ASN A 80 2.93 -1.01 -27.26
CA ASN A 80 3.70 -0.31 -26.24
C ASN A 80 2.84 0.71 -25.48
N ARG A 81 2.04 1.47 -26.21
CA ARG A 81 1.11 2.44 -25.63
C ARG A 81 0.09 1.77 -24.72
N ALA A 82 -0.55 0.70 -25.19
CA ALA A 82 -1.55 -0.03 -24.40
C ALA A 82 -0.98 -0.60 -23.09
N VAL A 83 0.22 -1.17 -23.13
CA VAL A 83 0.90 -1.68 -21.92
C VAL A 83 1.27 -0.55 -20.97
N ALA A 84 1.83 0.56 -21.48
CA ALA A 84 2.20 1.69 -20.64
C ALA A 84 0.98 2.37 -20.00
N GLU A 85 -0.12 2.56 -20.74
CA GLU A 85 -1.37 3.12 -20.22
C GLU A 85 -1.99 2.19 -19.17
N THR A 86 -1.99 0.88 -19.40
CA THR A 86 -2.47 -0.10 -18.41
C THR A 86 -1.65 -0.05 -17.13
N TYR A 87 -0.32 0.01 -17.26
CA TYR A 87 0.57 0.17 -16.10
C TYR A 87 0.28 1.46 -15.34
N MET A 88 0.13 2.60 -16.03
CA MET A 88 -0.20 3.89 -15.41
C MET A 88 -1.48 3.80 -14.58
N TYR A 89 -2.55 3.27 -15.16
CA TYR A 89 -3.83 3.14 -14.48
C TYR A 89 -3.71 2.24 -13.24
N ARG A 90 -3.07 1.07 -13.38
CA ARG A 90 -2.88 0.14 -12.24
C ARG A 90 -2.02 0.74 -11.13
N MET A 91 -0.98 1.51 -11.48
CA MET A 91 -0.14 2.19 -10.51
C MET A 91 -0.90 3.27 -9.72
N TRP A 92 -1.78 4.04 -10.38
CA TRP A 92 -2.62 5.01 -9.68
C TRP A 92 -3.55 4.36 -8.66
N MET A 93 -4.07 3.16 -8.93
CA MET A 93 -4.84 2.40 -7.92
C MET A 93 -3.99 2.00 -6.71
N VAL A 94 -2.72 1.65 -6.93
CA VAL A 94 -1.76 1.38 -5.83
C VAL A 94 -1.46 2.66 -5.05
N TYR A 95 -1.37 3.81 -5.72
CA TYR A 95 -1.13 5.11 -5.08
C TYR A 95 -2.32 5.61 -4.27
N GLU A 96 -3.55 5.40 -4.72
CA GLU A 96 -4.74 5.65 -3.91
C GLU A 96 -4.70 4.81 -2.62
N ASN A 97 -4.35 3.53 -2.72
CA ASN A 97 -4.21 2.68 -1.55
C ASN A 97 -3.06 3.12 -0.62
N ASP A 98 -1.97 3.66 -1.17
CA ASP A 98 -0.89 4.26 -0.37
C ASP A 98 -1.37 5.48 0.42
N TYR A 99 -2.08 6.38 -0.25
CA TYR A 99 -2.65 7.56 0.38
C TYR A 99 -3.59 7.17 1.53
N LEU A 100 -4.50 6.23 1.30
CA LEU A 100 -5.40 5.75 2.35
C LEU A 100 -4.66 5.10 3.52
N GLN A 101 -3.58 4.36 3.28
CA GLN A 101 -2.77 3.79 4.35
C GLN A 101 -2.06 4.86 5.18
N TYR A 102 -1.57 5.92 4.53
CA TYR A 102 -0.97 7.05 5.21
C TYR A 102 -2.00 7.81 6.07
N GLU A 103 -3.18 8.12 5.53
CA GLU A 103 -4.27 8.77 6.26
C GLU A 103 -4.74 7.95 7.49
N LEU A 104 -4.67 6.62 7.40
CA LEU A 104 -4.99 5.71 8.52
C LEU A 104 -3.86 5.57 9.54
N GLY A 105 -2.72 6.24 9.36
CA GLY A 105 -1.54 6.14 10.23
C GLY A 105 -0.83 4.78 10.13
N LEU A 106 -1.01 4.06 9.03
CA LEU A 106 -0.41 2.74 8.77
C LEU A 106 0.88 2.83 7.94
N MET A 107 1.33 4.04 7.63
CA MET A 107 2.54 4.31 6.86
C MET A 107 3.40 5.35 7.58
N ASP A 108 4.70 5.07 7.69
CA ASP A 108 5.65 6.02 8.24
C ASP A 108 5.80 7.25 7.31
N GLU A 109 6.00 8.42 7.92
CA GLU A 109 6.09 9.70 7.23
C GLU A 109 7.18 9.73 6.14
N ASP A 110 8.35 9.16 6.44
CA ASP A 110 9.48 9.12 5.50
C ASP A 110 9.18 8.24 4.27
N ILE A 111 8.50 7.11 4.49
CA ILE A 111 8.01 6.24 3.41
C ILE A 111 6.96 6.96 2.58
N TRP A 112 6.05 7.69 3.22
CA TRP A 112 5.03 8.49 2.55
C TRP A 112 5.64 9.58 1.66
N ILE A 113 6.59 10.37 2.19
CA ILE A 113 7.27 11.42 1.43
C ILE A 113 7.95 10.85 0.18
N ALA A 114 8.62 9.70 0.29
CA ALA A 114 9.26 9.03 -0.84
C ALA A 114 8.24 8.58 -1.90
N LYS A 115 7.10 8.02 -1.47
CA LYS A 115 6.02 7.60 -2.38
C LYS A 115 5.35 8.79 -3.06
N LEU A 116 5.05 9.86 -2.32
CA LEU A 116 4.46 11.08 -2.85
C LEU A 116 5.37 11.72 -3.91
N ALA A 117 6.69 11.69 -3.71
CA ALA A 117 7.64 12.14 -4.73
C ALA A 117 7.55 11.31 -6.02
N SER A 118 7.38 9.98 -5.91
CA SER A 118 7.13 9.10 -7.07
C SER A 118 5.79 9.40 -7.75
N MET A 119 4.73 9.63 -6.97
CA MET A 119 3.41 10.00 -7.50
C MET A 119 3.48 11.30 -8.30
N ARG A 120 4.14 12.32 -7.76
CA ARG A 120 4.36 13.61 -8.43
C ARG A 120 5.22 13.45 -9.69
N ASN A 121 6.24 12.60 -9.67
CA ASN A 121 7.01 12.29 -10.88
C ASN A 121 6.11 11.71 -11.98
N ILE A 122 5.26 10.73 -11.65
CA ILE A 122 4.32 10.14 -12.62
C ILE A 122 3.28 11.16 -13.09
N TYR A 123 2.71 11.95 -12.18
CA TYR A 123 1.73 12.99 -12.49
C TYR A 123 2.27 14.01 -13.51
N SER A 124 3.56 14.38 -13.38
CA SER A 124 4.21 15.32 -14.30
C SER A 124 4.50 14.74 -15.71
N ARG A 125 4.28 13.46 -15.97
CA ARG A 125 4.54 12.84 -17.29
C ARG A 125 3.39 13.10 -18.26
N CYS A 126 3.50 14.18 -19.03
CA CYS A 126 2.46 14.63 -19.96
C CYS A 126 1.99 13.61 -21.00
N LYS A 127 2.89 12.71 -21.43
CA LYS A 127 2.54 11.64 -22.37
C LYS A 127 1.50 10.64 -21.82
N TYR A 128 1.29 10.62 -20.51
CA TYR A 128 0.30 9.78 -19.82
C TYR A 128 -0.82 10.59 -19.17
N ARG A 129 -1.00 11.86 -19.56
CA ARG A 129 -1.97 12.77 -18.97
C ARG A 129 -3.39 12.22 -19.02
N GLU A 130 -3.85 11.78 -20.20
CA GLU A 130 -5.22 11.29 -20.39
C GLU A 130 -5.54 10.11 -19.46
N ILE A 131 -4.66 9.12 -19.39
CA ILE A 131 -4.87 7.95 -18.54
C ILE A 131 -4.73 8.29 -17.05
N THR A 132 -3.86 9.24 -16.71
CA THR A 132 -3.68 9.73 -15.33
C THR A 132 -4.91 10.48 -14.85
N GLU A 133 -5.42 11.43 -15.63
CA GLU A 133 -6.67 12.14 -15.33
C GLU A 133 -7.85 11.17 -15.23
N ARG A 134 -7.91 10.16 -16.11
CA ARG A 134 -8.92 9.11 -16.04
C ARG A 134 -8.81 8.32 -14.74
N ALA A 135 -7.62 7.89 -14.35
CA ALA A 135 -7.43 7.13 -13.11
C ALA A 135 -7.82 7.97 -11.89
N LEU A 136 -7.31 9.21 -11.80
CA LEU A 136 -7.59 10.12 -10.69
C LEU A 136 -9.06 10.55 -10.61
N SER A 137 -9.82 10.49 -11.71
CA SER A 137 -11.28 10.74 -11.67
C SER A 137 -12.06 9.73 -10.82
N PHE A 138 -11.47 8.58 -10.49
CA PHE A 138 -12.01 7.56 -9.59
C PHE A 138 -11.29 7.50 -8.24
N SER A 139 -10.34 8.40 -8.00
CA SER A 139 -9.58 8.53 -6.74
C SER A 139 -10.21 9.56 -5.80
N SER A 140 -9.72 9.59 -4.56
CA SER A 140 -10.04 10.67 -3.63
C SER A 140 -9.62 12.04 -4.17
N ALA A 141 -10.43 13.07 -3.91
CA ALA A 141 -10.12 14.44 -4.31
C ALA A 141 -8.85 14.97 -3.64
N ASP A 142 -8.58 14.52 -2.41
CA ASP A 142 -7.40 14.92 -1.65
C ASP A 142 -6.10 14.41 -2.29
N LEU A 143 -6.10 13.18 -2.83
CA LEU A 143 -4.93 12.67 -3.57
C LEU A 143 -4.63 13.56 -4.78
N LEU A 144 -5.67 13.97 -5.53
CA LEU A 144 -5.49 14.87 -6.67
C LEU A 144 -4.85 16.18 -6.23
N ILE A 145 -5.33 16.81 -5.16
CA ILE A 145 -4.76 18.05 -4.61
C ILE A 145 -3.29 17.85 -4.23
N LEU A 146 -2.95 16.73 -3.58
CA LEU A 146 -1.58 16.44 -3.12
C LEU A 146 -0.58 16.29 -4.27
N VAL A 147 -1.00 15.69 -5.39
CA VAL A 147 -0.13 15.51 -6.57
C VAL A 147 -0.08 16.74 -7.47
N ASP A 148 -1.12 17.57 -7.46
CA ASP A 148 -1.24 18.82 -8.25
C ASP A 148 -0.62 20.05 -7.55
N ASP A 149 -0.37 20.01 -6.23
CA ASP A 149 0.21 21.12 -5.43
C ASP A 149 1.64 21.57 -5.85
N THR A 150 2.20 21.02 -6.93
CA THR A 150 3.37 21.62 -7.55
C THR A 150 2.94 22.80 -8.42
N ASN A 151 3.48 24.00 -8.18
CA ASN A 151 3.40 25.23 -9.00
C ASN A 151 3.98 25.08 -10.45
N ILE A 152 3.90 23.88 -11.00
CA ILE A 152 4.39 23.48 -12.31
C ILE A 152 3.14 22.93 -12.99
N SER A 153 2.50 23.73 -13.86
CA SER A 153 1.63 23.15 -14.88
C SER A 153 2.53 22.26 -15.74
N PRO A 154 2.50 20.91 -15.61
CA PRO A 154 3.57 20.11 -16.18
C PRO A 154 3.48 20.07 -17.70
N CYS A 155 2.31 20.39 -18.25
CA CYS A 155 1.88 20.07 -19.59
C CYS A 155 1.16 21.25 -20.27
N GLU A 156 1.62 22.48 -20.01
CA GLU A 156 1.26 23.68 -20.78
C GLU A 156 1.98 23.75 -22.13
#